data_AF-A0A8D5JCG1-F1
#
_entry.id   AF-A0A8D5JCG1-F1
#
_cell.length_a   1.000
_cell.length_b   1.000
_cell.length_c   1.000
_cell.angle_alpha   90.00
_cell.angle_beta   90.00
_cell.angle_gamma   90.00
#
_symmetry.space_group_name_H-M   'P 1'
#
loop_
_entity.id
_entity.type
_entity.pdbx_description
1 polymer ?
#
loop_
_entity_poly.entity_id
_entity_poly.type
_entity_poly.pdbx_seq_one_letter_code
_entity_poly.pdbx_strand_id
1 'polypeptide(L)'
;MQKVHITLEGINPDFDTIRKMTDVLALLENEYTTLVAWNDREQDIHSPRCLKCEFEDAPGWEVYGRNHGGRLRISINNDRFVLIYS
;
A
#
# COMPACT_ATOMS: atom_id res chain seq x y z
N MET A 1 -12.34 -1.36 4.48
CA MET A 1 -11.29 -1.38 3.43
C MET A 1 -11.10 -2.82 3.00
N GLN A 2 -11.30 -3.10 1.71
CA GLN A 2 -11.00 -4.38 1.07
C GLN A 2 -9.51 -4.68 1.20
N LYS A 3 -9.17 -5.96 1.38
CA LYS A 3 -7.80 -6.41 1.59
C LYS A 3 -7.43 -7.45 0.54
N VAL A 4 -6.30 -7.25 -0.11
CA VAL A 4 -5.68 -8.19 -1.04
C VAL A 4 -4.30 -8.53 -0.52
N HIS A 5 -3.98 -9.82 -0.48
CA HIS A 5 -2.67 -10.31 -0.08
C HIS A 5 -2.03 -11.04 -1.26
N ILE A 6 -0.81 -10.65 -1.61
CA ILE A 6 -0.03 -11.21 -2.71
C ILE A 6 1.26 -11.78 -2.14
N THR A 7 1.59 -13.00 -2.53
CA THR A 7 2.89 -13.60 -2.27
C THR A 7 3.58 -13.82 -3.60
N LEU A 8 4.83 -13.39 -3.70
CA LEU A 8 5.69 -13.56 -4.86
C LEU A 8 6.85 -14.47 -4.48
N GLU A 9 6.99 -15.57 -5.18
CA GLU A 9 8.06 -16.56 -4.97
C GLU A 9 9.01 -16.58 -6.17
N GLY A 10 10.31 -16.70 -5.90
CA GLY A 10 11.34 -16.79 -6.96
C GLY A 10 11.68 -15.47 -7.66
N ILE A 11 11.02 -14.35 -7.30
CA ILE A 11 11.31 -13.01 -7.82
C ILE A 11 11.39 -12.00 -6.67
N ASN A 12 12.19 -10.95 -6.88
CA ASN A 12 12.39 -9.87 -5.91
C ASN A 12 12.18 -8.50 -6.57
N PRO A 13 10.94 -8.08 -6.85
CA PRO A 13 10.66 -6.82 -7.52
C PRO A 13 10.97 -5.61 -6.63
N ASP A 14 11.33 -4.50 -7.27
CA ASP A 14 11.47 -3.20 -6.63
C ASP A 14 10.10 -2.52 -6.42
N PHE A 15 10.10 -1.39 -5.71
CA PHE A 15 8.89 -0.63 -5.43
C PHE A 15 8.14 -0.20 -6.69
N ASP A 16 8.86 0.27 -7.72
CA ASP A 16 8.25 0.74 -8.96
C ASP A 16 7.53 -0.38 -9.71
N THR A 17 8.10 -1.60 -9.70
CA THR A 17 7.47 -2.79 -10.26
C THR A 17 6.22 -3.17 -9.46
N ILE A 18 6.32 -3.19 -8.13
CA ILE A 18 5.18 -3.48 -7.25
C ILE A 18 4.05 -2.47 -7.48
N ARG A 19 4.37 -1.17 -7.53
CA ARG A 19 3.41 -0.10 -7.76
C ARG A 19 2.66 -0.29 -9.08
N LYS A 20 3.38 -0.54 -10.18
CA LYS A 20 2.74 -0.78 -11.48
C LYS A 20 1.81 -2.00 -11.45
N MET A 21 2.23 -3.07 -10.79
CA MET A 21 1.41 -4.28 -10.63
C MET A 21 0.14 -3.97 -9.83
N THR A 22 0.25 -3.24 -8.73
CA THR A 22 -0.91 -2.90 -7.90
C THR A 22 -1.80 -1.84 -8.50
N ASP A 23 -1.29 -0.93 -9.33
CA ASP A 23 -2.09 0.04 -10.10
C ASP A 23 -3.07 -0.72 -11.01
N VAL A 24 -2.60 -1.78 -11.69
CA VAL A 24 -3.46 -2.62 -12.54
C VAL A 24 -4.51 -3.35 -11.71
N LEU A 25 -4.15 -3.89 -10.54
CA LEU A 25 -5.09 -4.61 -9.68
C LEU A 25 -6.17 -3.68 -9.09
N ALA A 26 -5.80 -2.46 -8.73
CA ALA A 26 -6.73 -1.50 -8.15
C ALA A 26 -7.82 -1.04 -9.14
N LEU A 27 -7.54 -1.13 -10.45
CA LEU A 27 -8.47 -0.81 -11.53
C LEU A 27 -9.40 -1.97 -11.93
N LEU A 28 -9.24 -3.18 -11.37
CA LEU A 28 -10.07 -4.33 -11.77
C LEU A 28 -11.56 -4.14 -11.42
N GLU A 29 -11.85 -3.50 -10.29
CA GLU A 29 -13.22 -3.27 -9.80
C GLU A 29 -13.59 -1.78 -9.76
N ASN A 30 -12.70 -0.89 -10.23
CA ASN A 30 -12.89 0.56 -10.22
C ASN A 30 -12.41 1.19 -11.53
N GLU A 31 -13.22 2.04 -12.15
CA GLU A 31 -12.82 2.77 -13.38
C GLU A 31 -11.63 3.72 -13.14
N TYR A 32 -11.53 4.24 -11.92
CA TYR A 32 -10.49 5.16 -11.49
C TYR A 32 -10.09 4.85 -10.05
N THR A 33 -8.80 4.95 -9.77
CA THR A 33 -8.28 4.82 -8.41
C THR A 33 -7.01 5.65 -8.27
N THR A 34 -6.73 6.11 -7.05
CA THR A 34 -5.54 6.88 -6.72
C THR A 34 -4.79 6.19 -5.60
N LEU A 35 -3.46 6.11 -5.71
CA LEU A 35 -2.60 5.66 -4.62
C LEU A 35 -2.59 6.72 -3.51
N VAL A 36 -3.26 6.42 -2.40
CA VAL A 36 -3.45 7.35 -1.26
C VAL A 36 -2.27 7.29 -0.29
N ALA A 37 -1.80 6.08 0.02
CA ALA A 37 -0.70 5.85 0.94
C ALA A 37 0.04 4.57 0.59
N TRP A 38 1.31 4.48 0.99
CA TRP A 38 2.12 3.28 0.78
C TRP A 38 3.27 3.17 1.77
N ASN A 39 3.82 1.97 1.90
CA ASN A 39 4.98 1.64 2.71
C ASN A 39 5.87 0.62 2.01
N ASP A 40 7.17 0.88 1.99
CA ASP A 40 8.25 -0.08 1.71
C ASP A 40 9.00 -0.32 3.02
N ARG A 41 8.79 -1.49 3.59
CA ARG A 41 9.30 -1.87 4.90
C ARG A 41 10.81 -2.07 4.91
N GLU A 42 11.38 -2.58 3.83
CA GLU A 42 12.82 -2.86 3.76
C GLU A 42 13.63 -1.57 3.69
N GLN A 43 13.10 -0.58 2.98
CA GLN A 43 13.74 0.72 2.83
C GLN A 43 13.35 1.71 3.95
N ASP A 44 12.44 1.33 4.85
CA ASP A 44 11.88 2.18 5.92
C ASP A 44 11.35 3.52 5.38
N ILE A 45 10.68 3.48 4.22
CA ILE A 45 10.08 4.65 3.59
C ILE A 45 8.59 4.42 3.35
N HIS A 46 7.83 5.48 3.53
CA HIS A 46 6.39 5.48 3.33
C HIS A 46 5.94 6.84 2.80
N SER A 47 4.69 6.90 2.36
CA SER A 47 4.02 8.14 2.00
C SER A 47 2.63 8.19 2.64
N PRO A 48 2.22 9.34 3.20
CA PRO A 48 2.99 10.58 3.36
C PRO A 48 4.15 10.48 4.36
N ARG A 49 5.32 11.08 4.04
CA ARG A 49 6.55 11.02 4.87
C ARG A 49 6.47 11.82 6.18
N CYS A 50 5.54 12.75 6.31
CA CYS A 50 5.44 13.65 7.46
C CYS A 50 4.69 13.05 8.66
N LEU A 51 4.19 11.82 8.52
CA LEU A 51 3.39 11.18 9.55
C LEU A 51 4.30 10.53 10.58
N LYS A 52 3.90 10.60 11.86
CA LYS A 52 4.61 9.91 12.95
C LYS A 52 4.48 8.40 12.76
N CYS A 53 5.49 7.65 13.21
CA CYS A 53 5.58 6.21 12.99
C CYS A 53 4.34 5.45 13.50
N GLU A 54 3.70 5.89 14.59
CA GLU A 54 2.56 5.21 15.18
C GLU A 54 1.48 6.20 15.66
N PHE A 55 0.22 5.85 15.39
CA PHE A 55 -0.99 6.45 15.95
C PHE A 55 -1.91 5.30 16.38
N GLU A 56 -2.24 5.22 17.68
CA GLU A 56 -3.25 4.28 18.20
C GLU A 56 -3.06 2.84 17.68
N ASP A 57 -1.87 2.28 17.87
CA ASP A 57 -1.50 0.90 17.50
C ASP A 57 -1.44 0.58 15.99
N ALA A 58 -1.48 1.60 15.13
CA ALA A 58 -1.28 1.45 13.68
C ALA A 58 -0.26 2.45 13.13
N PRO A 59 0.44 2.12 12.03
CA PRO A 59 1.34 3.06 11.38
C PRO A 59 0.61 4.31 10.89
N GLY A 60 1.19 5.50 11.07
CA GLY A 60 0.54 6.76 10.73
C GLY A 60 0.10 6.86 9.27
N TRP A 61 0.90 6.34 8.34
CA TRP A 61 0.57 6.27 6.91
C TRP A 61 -0.64 5.38 6.61
N GLU A 62 -0.85 4.31 7.38
CA GLU A 62 -1.99 3.41 7.21
C GLU A 62 -3.27 4.06 7.72
N VAL A 63 -3.20 4.73 8.87
CA VAL A 63 -4.29 5.54 9.42
C VAL A 63 -4.67 6.66 8.44
N TYR A 64 -3.67 7.34 7.88
CA TYR A 64 -3.87 8.37 6.86
C TYR A 64 -4.61 7.82 5.64
N GLY A 65 -4.13 6.71 5.06
CA GLY A 65 -4.75 6.08 3.90
C GLY A 65 -6.22 5.73 4.15
N ARG A 66 -6.53 5.14 5.30
CA ARG A 66 -7.90 4.81 5.70
C ARG A 66 -8.81 6.05 5.81
N ASN A 67 -8.29 7.14 6.36
CA ASN A 67 -9.05 8.37 6.60
C ASN A 67 -9.18 9.26 5.36
N HIS A 68 -8.28 9.12 4.37
CA HIS A 68 -8.24 9.94 3.14
C HIS A 68 -8.77 9.19 1.91
N GLY A 69 -9.82 8.41 2.10
CA GLY A 69 -10.53 7.78 0.99
C GLY A 69 -10.02 6.41 0.59
N GLY A 70 -8.99 5.86 1.22
CA GLY A 70 -8.52 4.50 0.93
C GLY A 70 -9.61 3.44 1.14
N ARG A 71 -9.89 2.65 0.09
CA ARG A 71 -10.87 1.55 0.11
C ARG A 71 -10.28 0.19 -0.21
N LEU A 72 -9.08 0.15 -0.80
CA LEU A 72 -8.34 -1.08 -1.10
C LEU A 72 -6.95 -1.05 -0.47
N ARG A 73 -6.59 -2.08 0.29
CA ARG A 73 -5.23 -2.30 0.83
C ARG A 73 -4.65 -3.54 0.17
N ILE A 74 -3.55 -3.38 -0.53
CA ILE A 74 -2.79 -4.47 -1.14
C ILE A 74 -1.51 -4.67 -0.34
N SER A 75 -1.35 -5.87 0.21
CA SER A 75 -0.17 -6.34 0.94
C SER A 75 0.63 -7.27 0.05
N ILE A 76 1.94 -7.06 -0.04
CA ILE A 76 2.85 -7.93 -0.80
C ILE A 76 3.92 -8.48 0.14
N ASN A 77 4.12 -9.80 0.11
CA ASN A 77 5.16 -10.52 0.86
C ASN A 77 5.18 -10.16 2.35
N ASN A 78 4.08 -10.45 3.05
CA ASN A 78 3.92 -10.17 4.50
C ASN A 78 4.15 -8.70 4.87
N ASP A 79 3.45 -7.79 4.18
CA ASP A 79 3.55 -6.34 4.38
C ASP A 79 4.97 -5.78 4.14
N ARG A 80 5.81 -6.47 3.36
CA ARG A 80 7.06 -5.88 2.84
C ARG A 80 6.74 -4.62 2.05
N PHE A 81 5.74 -4.72 1.18
CA PHE A 81 5.11 -3.55 0.57
C PHE A 81 3.64 -3.52 0.96
N VAL A 82 3.15 -2.31 1.25
CA VAL A 82 1.73 -2.05 1.43
C VAL A 82 1.35 -0.86 0.58
N LEU A 83 0.28 -0.98 -0.20
CA LEU A 83 -0.28 0.10 -1.00
C LEU A 83 -1.77 0.24 -0.70
N ILE A 84 -2.21 1.48 -0.50
CA ILE A 84 -3.59 1.83 -0.17
C ILE A 84 -4.13 2.71 -1.28
N TYR A 85 -5.17 2.20 -1.94
CA TYR A 85 -5.85 2.84 -3.07
C TYR A 85 -7.25 3.29 -2.67
N SER A 86 -7.73 4.39 -3.28
CA SER A 86 -9.10 4.90 -3.13
C SER A 86 -10.12 4.04 -3.86
#